data_AF-W2U108-F1
#
_entry.id   AF-W2U108-F1
#
_cell.length_a   1.000
_cell.length_b   1.000
_cell.length_c   1.000
_cell.angle_alpha   90.00
_cell.angle_beta   90.00
_cell.angle_gamma   90.00
#
_symmetry.space_group_name_H-M   'P 1'
#
loop_
_entity.id
_entity.type
_entity.pdbx_description
1 polymer ?
#
loop_
_entity_poly.entity_id
_entity_poly.type
_entity_poly.pdbx_seq_one_letter_code
_entity_poly.pdbx_strand_id
1 'polypeptide(L)'
;MALKERMFGFLGKLERALALVEAGKVHPVVGRPQVFVVESQEGRGHYLVDLEEETCTCPAWTSGKTRPCKHLLAVVVHLWREGQDRREEARPGERPVA
;
A
#
# COMPACT_ATOMS: atom_id res chain seq x y z
N MET A 1 5.47 20.51 16.50
CA MET A 1 4.41 20.48 15.47
C MET A 1 3.08 20.15 16.13
N ALA A 2 2.03 20.85 15.72
CA ALA A 2 0.68 20.59 16.21
C ALA A 2 0.16 19.22 15.73
N LEU A 3 -0.80 18.63 16.45
CA LEU A 3 -1.43 17.37 16.05
C LEU A 3 -2.04 17.45 14.64
N LYS A 4 -2.75 18.54 14.36
CA LYS A 4 -3.37 18.83 13.06
C LYS A 4 -2.37 18.72 11.89
N GLU A 5 -1.19 19.32 12.03
CA GLU A 5 -0.15 19.31 10.99
C GLU A 5 0.38 17.89 10.73
N ARG A 6 0.58 17.11 11.80
CA ARG A 6 0.99 15.70 11.68
C ARG A 6 -0.05 14.87 10.94
N MET A 7 -1.34 15.10 11.22
CA MET A 7 -2.44 14.41 10.54
C MET A 7 -2.49 14.74 9.05
N PHE A 8 -2.35 16.02 8.67
CA PHE A 8 -2.29 16.40 7.25
C PHE A 8 -1.11 15.76 6.52
N GLY A 9 0.07 15.74 7.15
CA GLY A 9 1.25 15.07 6.59
C GLY A 9 1.04 13.56 6.38
N PHE A 10 0.32 12.90 7.28
CA PHE A 10 -0.05 11.50 7.12
C PHE A 10 -1.09 11.29 6.02
N LEU A 11 -2.16 12.09 5.99
CA LEU A 11 -3.22 12.00 4.98
C LEU A 11 -2.66 12.17 3.56
N GLY A 12 -1.75 13.12 3.34
CA GLY A 12 -1.10 13.29 2.03
C GLY A 12 -0.21 12.10 1.62
N LYS A 13 0.32 11.33 2.59
CA LYS A 13 1.03 10.08 2.29
C LYS A 13 0.06 8.95 1.94
N LEU A 14 -1.06 8.86 2.66
CA LEU A 14 -2.11 7.89 2.40
C LEU A 14 -2.76 8.09 1.02
N GLU A 15 -3.05 9.34 0.64
CA GLU A 15 -3.58 9.69 -0.68
C GLU A 15 -2.67 9.17 -1.82
N ARG A 16 -1.36 9.40 -1.70
CA ARG A 16 -0.39 8.90 -2.69
C ARG A 16 -0.27 7.38 -2.69
N ALA A 17 -0.46 6.74 -1.53
CA ALA A 17 -0.45 5.29 -1.41
C ALA A 17 -1.68 4.68 -2.11
N LEU A 18 -2.87 5.25 -1.89
CA LEU A 18 -4.11 4.85 -2.56
C LEU A 18 -3.98 4.97 -4.08
N ALA A 19 -3.41 6.07 -4.58
CA ALA A 19 -3.18 6.27 -6.01
C ALA A 19 -2.25 5.20 -6.63
N LEU A 20 -1.28 4.65 -5.87
CA LEU A 20 -0.45 3.55 -6.34
C LEU A 20 -1.25 2.24 -6.44
N VAL A 21 -2.08 1.96 -5.45
CA VAL A 21 -2.93 0.74 -5.44
C VAL A 21 -3.96 0.80 -6.56
N GLU A 22 -4.62 1.94 -6.74
CA GLU A 22 -5.62 2.16 -7.81
C GLU A 22 -5.01 2.05 -9.20
N ALA A 23 -3.75 2.47 -9.36
CA ALA A 23 -3.01 2.31 -10.61
C ALA A 23 -2.47 0.89 -10.83
N GLY A 24 -2.73 -0.07 -9.94
CA GLY A 24 -2.23 -1.44 -10.07
C GLY A 24 -0.71 -1.55 -9.93
N LYS A 25 -0.07 -0.62 -9.21
CA LYS A 25 1.40 -0.50 -9.10
C LYS A 25 2.01 -1.28 -7.93
N VAL A 26 1.25 -2.16 -7.29
CA VAL A 26 1.69 -2.97 -6.15
C VAL A 26 1.61 -4.43 -6.56
N HIS A 27 2.75 -5.10 -6.52
CA HIS A 27 2.90 -6.45 -7.05
C HIS A 27 3.50 -7.38 -5.98
N PRO A 28 2.86 -8.51 -5.65
CA PRO A 28 3.45 -9.49 -4.74
C PRO A 28 4.64 -10.21 -5.38
N VAL A 29 5.65 -10.55 -4.59
CA VAL A 29 6.80 -11.34 -5.04
C VAL A 29 6.53 -12.84 -4.86
N VAL A 30 6.61 -13.59 -5.95
CA VAL A 30 6.40 -15.05 -5.94
C VAL A 30 7.40 -15.73 -5.01
N GLY A 31 6.90 -16.58 -4.11
CA GLY A 31 7.71 -17.30 -3.12
C GLY A 31 8.14 -16.46 -1.91
N ARG A 32 7.73 -15.18 -1.82
CA ARG A 32 8.02 -14.30 -0.67
C ARG A 32 6.75 -13.54 -0.24
N PRO A 33 5.91 -14.12 0.65
CA PRO A 33 4.57 -13.60 0.94
C PRO A 33 4.56 -12.19 1.58
N GLN A 34 5.64 -11.81 2.26
CA GLN A 34 5.78 -10.52 2.93
C GLN A 34 6.49 -9.47 2.07
N VAL A 35 6.92 -9.83 0.85
CA VAL A 35 7.71 -8.95 -0.03
C VAL A 35 6.91 -8.54 -1.25
N PHE A 36 6.94 -7.24 -1.51
CA PHE A 36 6.20 -6.61 -2.59
C PHE A 36 7.13 -5.72 -3.41
N VAL A 37 6.87 -5.64 -4.71
CA VAL A 37 7.44 -4.65 -5.61
C VAL A 37 6.40 -3.56 -5.81
N VAL A 38 6.77 -2.32 -5.52
CA VAL A 38 5.94 -1.15 -5.77
C VAL A 38 6.59 -0.29 -6.84
N GLU A 39 5.87 -0.06 -7.94
CA GLU A 39 6.35 0.83 -9.00
C GLU A 39 6.39 2.27 -8.53
N SER A 40 7.33 3.04 -9.08
CA SER A 40 7.33 4.49 -8.91
C SER A 40 6.04 5.10 -9.46
N GLN A 41 5.50 6.06 -8.71
CA GLN A 41 4.32 6.82 -9.14
C GLN A 41 4.56 7.50 -10.50
N GLU A 42 5.78 7.97 -10.75
CA GLU A 42 6.21 8.65 -11.97
C GLU A 42 6.76 7.70 -13.05
N GLY A 43 6.68 6.37 -12.84
CA GLY A 43 7.13 5.35 -13.80
C GLY A 43 8.65 5.15 -13.85
N ARG A 44 9.42 5.82 -12.99
CA ARG A 44 10.88 5.68 -12.91
C ARG A 44 11.29 4.79 -11.74
N GLY A 45 11.36 3.49 -11.99
CA GLY A 45 11.92 2.50 -11.06
C GLY A 45 10.90 1.70 -10.25
N HIS A 46 11.43 0.71 -9.54
CA HIS A 46 10.70 -0.24 -8.72
C HIS A 46 11.32 -0.27 -7.32
N TYR A 47 10.49 -0.33 -6.29
CA TYR A 47 10.94 -0.37 -4.91
C TYR A 47 10.50 -1.66 -4.25
N LEU A 48 11.42 -2.34 -3.58
CA LEU A 48 11.12 -3.49 -2.75
C LEU A 48 10.60 -2.99 -1.40
N VAL A 49 9.48 -3.56 -0.98
CA VAL A 49 8.89 -3.39 0.34
C VAL A 49 8.88 -4.75 1.00
N ASP A 50 9.40 -4.81 2.21
CA ASP A 50 9.39 -6.01 3.05
C ASP A 50 8.57 -5.69 4.30
N LEU A 51 7.42 -6.35 4.46
CA LEU A 51 6.54 -6.15 5.61
C LEU A 51 6.99 -6.91 6.85
N GLU A 52 7.81 -7.95 6.72
CA GLU A 52 8.37 -8.67 7.86
C GLU A 52 9.45 -7.84 8.53
N GLU A 53 10.34 -7.27 7.73
CA GLU A 53 11.42 -6.39 8.20
C GLU A 53 10.99 -4.92 8.33
N GLU A 54 9.74 -4.60 7.98
CA GLU A 54 9.18 -3.24 7.92
C GLU A 54 10.04 -2.24 7.11
N THR A 55 10.65 -2.69 6.01
CA THR A 55 11.58 -1.87 5.22
C THR A 55 11.08 -1.51 3.82
N CYS A 56 11.69 -0.48 3.23
CA CYS A 56 11.47 -0.11 1.83
C CYS A 56 12.77 0.39 1.18
N THR A 57 13.01 0.06 -0.09
CA THR A 57 14.20 0.54 -0.82
C THR A 57 14.04 1.93 -1.45
N CYS A 58 12.91 2.61 -1.25
CA CYS A 58 12.69 3.92 -1.87
C CYS A 58 13.58 5.02 -1.29
N PRO A 59 13.93 6.06 -2.07
CA PRO A 59 14.81 7.14 -1.62
C PRO A 59 14.35 7.84 -0.35
N ALA A 60 13.04 7.99 -0.17
CA ALA A 60 12.48 8.65 1.01
C ALA A 60 12.66 7.84 2.30
N TRP A 61 12.78 6.50 2.19
CA TRP A 61 13.09 5.61 3.30
C TRP A 61 14.60 5.53 3.55
N THR A 62 15.37 5.28 2.50
CA THR A 62 16.84 5.08 2.59
C THR A 62 17.57 6.34 3.04
N SER A 63 17.08 7.53 2.68
CA SER A 63 17.60 8.81 3.20
C SER A 63 17.12 9.17 4.61
N GLY A 64 16.22 8.37 5.21
CA GLY A 64 15.61 8.67 6.50
C GLY A 64 14.58 9.82 6.48
N LYS A 65 14.23 10.35 5.30
CA LYS A 65 13.32 11.51 5.15
C LYS A 65 11.92 11.25 5.71
N THR A 66 11.38 10.03 5.58
CA THR A 66 10.04 9.72 6.09
C THR A 66 9.85 8.26 6.48
N ARG A 67 9.13 8.04 7.58
CA ARG A 67 8.69 6.72 8.06
C ARG A 67 7.25 6.83 8.63
N PRO A 68 6.32 5.93 8.28
CA PRO A 68 6.39 5.05 7.11
C PRO A 68 6.39 5.88 5.82
N CYS A 69 6.99 5.33 4.77
CA CYS A 69 6.91 5.90 3.42
C CYS A 69 5.59 5.51 2.74
N LYS A 70 5.25 6.18 1.64
CA LYS A 70 4.00 5.90 0.90
C LYS A 70 3.92 4.46 0.35
N HIS A 71 5.07 3.82 0.08
CA HIS A 71 5.09 2.45 -0.48
C HIS A 71 4.71 1.40 0.57
N LEU A 72 5.19 1.53 1.82
CA LEU A 72 4.72 0.69 2.94
C LEU A 72 3.21 0.81 3.11
N LEU A 73 2.70 2.05 3.09
CA LEU A 73 1.24 2.28 3.15
C LEU A 73 0.52 1.65 1.95
N ALA A 74 1.07 1.74 0.74
CA ALA A 74 0.43 1.19 -0.46
C ALA A 74 0.29 -0.34 -0.36
N VAL A 75 1.32 -1.04 0.13
CA VAL A 75 1.25 -2.49 0.32
C VAL A 75 0.20 -2.87 1.37
N VAL A 76 0.18 -2.18 2.52
CA VAL A 76 -0.82 -2.45 3.57
C VAL A 76 -2.24 -2.19 3.06
N VAL A 77 -2.46 -1.11 2.32
CA VAL A 77 -3.76 -0.79 1.71
C VAL A 77 -4.17 -1.84 0.68
N HIS A 78 -3.23 -2.30 -0.16
CA HIS A 78 -3.47 -3.36 -1.14
C HIS A 78 -3.94 -4.65 -0.45
N LEU A 79 -3.22 -5.12 0.57
CA LEU A 79 -3.60 -6.30 1.34
C LEU A 79 -4.95 -6.14 2.06
N TRP A 80 -5.22 -4.94 2.59
CA TRP A 80 -6.50 -4.65 3.23
C TRP A 80 -7.66 -4.76 2.24
N ARG A 81 -7.50 -4.23 1.01
CA ARG A 81 -8.51 -4.33 -0.07
C ARG A 81 -8.71 -5.78 -0.52
N GLU A 82 -7.64 -6.54 -0.78
CA GLU A 82 -7.76 -7.97 -1.12
C GLU A 82 -8.45 -8.78 0.00
N GLY A 83 -8.30 -8.36 1.26
CA GLY A 83 -9.02 -8.94 2.39
C GLY A 83 -10.51 -8.61 2.41
N GLN A 84 -10.92 -7.43 1.92
CA GLN A 84 -12.34 -7.07 1.76
C GLN A 84 -12.97 -7.84 0.61
N ASP A 85 -12.31 -7.88 -0.55
CA ASP A 85 -12.83 -8.53 -1.76
C ASP A 85 -13.10 -10.02 -1.48
N ARG A 86 -12.15 -10.72 -0.85
CA ARG A 86 -12.32 -12.13 -0.43
C ARG A 86 -13.47 -12.32 0.56
N ARG A 87 -13.72 -11.35 1.45
CA ARG A 87 -14.85 -11.41 2.40
C ARG A 87 -16.18 -11.18 1.72
N GLU A 88 -16.23 -10.35 0.69
CA GLU A 88 -17.42 -10.08 -0.10
C GLU A 88 -17.77 -11.27 -0.99
N GLU A 89 -16.79 -11.83 -1.70
CA GLU A 89 -16.95 -13.06 -2.50
C GLU A 89 -17.39 -14.27 -1.67
N ALA A 90 -16.95 -14.35 -0.40
CA ALA A 90 -17.34 -15.42 0.51
C ALA A 90 -18.77 -15.29 1.08
N ARG A 91 -19.51 -14.19 0.82
CA ARG A 91 -20.91 -14.05 1.25
C ARG A 91 -21.82 -14.86 0.31
N PRO A 92 -22.49 -15.93 0.78
CA PRO A 92 -23.38 -16.70 -0.07
C PRO A 92 -24.69 -15.95 -0.33
N GLY A 93 -24.93 -15.56 -1.60
CA GLY A 93 -26.24 -15.46 -2.24
C GLY A 93 -27.30 -14.53 -1.63
N GLU A 94 -27.25 -13.23 -1.91
CA GLU A 94 -28.48 -12.46 -2.09
C GLU A 94 -29.03 -12.75 -3.50
N ARG A 95 -29.88 -13.77 -3.63
CA ARG A 95 -30.72 -13.90 -4.83
C ARG A 95 -31.75 -12.77 -4.77
N PRO A 96 -31.94 -11.96 -5.83
CA PRO A 96 -33.05 -11.02 -5.86
C PRO A 96 -34.35 -11.82 -5.74
N VAL A 97 -35.16 -11.47 -4.75
CA VAL A 97 -36.52 -11.99 -4.60
C VAL A 97 -37.31 -11.43 -5.78
N ALA A 98 -37.69 -12.29 -6.71
CA ALA A 98 -38.60 -11.99 -7.81
C ALA A 98 -40.03 -11.84 -7.32
#